data_AF-A0A970E807-F1
#
_entry.id   AF-A0A970E807-F1
#
_cell.length_a   1.000
_cell.length_b   1.000
_cell.length_c   1.000
_cell.angle_alpha   90.00
_cell.angle_beta   90.00
_cell.angle_gamma   90.00
#
_symmetry.space_group_name_H-M   'P 1'
#
loop_
_entity.id
_entity.type
_entity.pdbx_description
1 polymer ?
#
loop_
_entity_poly.entity_id
_entity_poly.type
_entity_poly.pdbx_seq_one_letter_code
_entity_poly.pdbx_strand_id
1 'polypeptide(L)'
;APDYSNFLFVIQDSPAVESIHNRNLGAHDALREEFPDIPEDRIIWLDCGRSGPEEHLEKFSSVLQAHKDSVDYWLISGGGASATVPTMTLLKEANIDIRNNVRMIECYSTPDPYLLMLEDPDVAKANYGVGLVPYPSGVGMIEILRDLFENGTPIPAFTGYELNIIKEDTVEEFYNTYIAD
;
A
#
# COMPACT_ATOMS: atom_id res chain seq x y z
N ALA A 1 -23.47 -9.24 -17.24
CA ALA A 1 -22.37 -8.51 -16.60
C ALA A 1 -22.01 -9.25 -15.31
N PRO A 2 -20.75 -9.21 -14.87
CA PRO A 2 -20.38 -9.67 -13.53
C PRO A 2 -21.19 -8.91 -12.47
N ASP A 3 -21.46 -9.56 -11.33
CA ASP A 3 -22.11 -8.93 -10.18
C ASP A 3 -21.04 -8.39 -9.23
N TYR A 4 -21.03 -7.08 -9.02
CA TYR A 4 -20.09 -6.38 -8.13
C TYR A 4 -20.76 -5.82 -6.86
N SER A 5 -22.01 -6.21 -6.58
CA SER A 5 -22.79 -5.65 -5.47
C SER A 5 -22.18 -5.87 -4.09
N ASN A 6 -21.37 -6.93 -3.92
CA ASN A 6 -20.67 -7.26 -2.69
C ASN A 6 -19.16 -6.96 -2.73
N PHE A 7 -18.65 -6.24 -3.73
CA PHE A 7 -17.23 -5.89 -3.89
C PHE A 7 -16.98 -4.39 -3.73
N LEU A 8 -16.02 -3.94 -2.94
CA LEU A 8 -15.68 -2.52 -2.84
C LEU A 8 -14.18 -2.30 -3.03
N PHE A 9 -13.82 -1.35 -3.89
CA PHE A 9 -12.47 -0.81 -3.98
C PHE A 9 -12.38 0.50 -3.21
N VAL A 10 -11.55 0.55 -2.18
CA VAL A 10 -11.34 1.75 -1.36
C VAL A 10 -9.92 2.26 -1.56
N ILE A 11 -9.81 3.49 -2.04
CA ILE A 11 -8.55 4.18 -2.25
C ILE A 11 -8.37 5.19 -1.11
N GLN A 12 -7.46 4.90 -0.19
CA GLN A 12 -7.09 5.76 0.93
C GLN A 12 -5.97 6.71 0.51
N ASP A 13 -6.35 7.70 -0.28
CA ASP A 13 -5.39 8.57 -0.95
C ASP A 13 -4.84 9.67 -0.05
N SER A 14 -3.69 10.21 -0.42
CA SER A 14 -3.10 11.39 0.22
C SER A 14 -2.67 12.37 -0.86
N PRO A 15 -3.61 13.18 -1.39
CA PRO A 15 -3.34 14.12 -2.49
C PRO A 15 -2.24 15.15 -2.16
N ALA A 16 -2.01 15.42 -0.87
CA ALA A 16 -0.94 16.30 -0.42
C ALA A 16 0.47 15.69 -0.55
N VAL A 17 0.57 14.38 -0.81
CA VAL A 17 1.83 13.65 -1.02
C VAL A 17 1.80 13.09 -2.44
N GLU A 18 2.37 13.84 -3.39
CA GLU A 18 2.31 13.56 -4.83
C GLU A 18 2.72 12.12 -5.19
N SER A 19 3.73 11.56 -4.53
CA SER A 19 4.17 10.19 -4.77
C SER A 19 3.13 9.15 -4.36
N ILE A 20 2.40 9.36 -3.26
CA ILE A 20 1.30 8.49 -2.82
C ILE A 20 0.11 8.64 -3.78
N HIS A 21 -0.24 9.88 -4.10
CA HIS A 21 -1.32 10.18 -5.04
C HIS A 21 -1.12 9.50 -6.40
N ASN A 22 0.07 9.61 -6.99
CA ASN A 22 0.37 9.00 -8.28
C ASN A 22 0.34 7.46 -8.23
N ARG A 23 0.70 6.84 -7.09
CA ARG A 23 0.58 5.38 -6.93
C ARG A 23 -0.88 4.95 -6.91
N ASN A 24 -1.75 5.69 -6.21
CA ASN A 24 -3.18 5.42 -6.15
C ASN A 24 -3.88 5.66 -7.49
N LEU A 25 -3.49 6.70 -8.23
CA LEU A 25 -3.92 6.89 -9.62
C LEU A 25 -3.53 5.70 -10.50
N GLY A 26 -2.27 5.25 -10.41
CA GLY A 26 -1.81 4.08 -11.16
C GLY A 26 -2.58 2.81 -10.82
N ALA A 27 -2.87 2.57 -9.54
CA ALA A 27 -3.67 1.43 -9.10
C ALA A 27 -5.12 1.51 -9.62
N HIS A 28 -5.73 2.69 -9.55
CA HIS A 28 -7.06 2.95 -10.09
C HIS A 28 -7.12 2.71 -11.60
N ASP A 29 -6.21 3.32 -12.36
CA ASP A 29 -6.21 3.24 -13.82
C ASP A 29 -6.01 1.80 -14.29
N ALA A 30 -5.10 1.05 -13.65
CA ALA A 30 -4.91 -0.37 -13.92
C ALA A 30 -6.17 -1.21 -13.62
N LEU A 31 -6.88 -0.92 -12.51
CA LEU A 31 -8.14 -1.60 -12.21
C LEU A 31 -9.21 -1.31 -13.27
N ARG A 32 -9.34 -0.04 -13.69
CA ARG A 32 -10.31 0.38 -14.71
C ARG A 32 -10.02 -0.23 -16.08
N GLU A 33 -8.74 -0.40 -16.43
CA GLU A 33 -8.32 -1.03 -17.67
C GLU A 33 -8.63 -2.53 -17.70
N GLU A 34 -8.26 -3.25 -16.63
CA GLU A 34 -8.45 -4.71 -16.54
C GLU A 34 -9.90 -5.12 -16.24
N PHE A 35 -10.64 -4.28 -15.51
CA PHE A 35 -12.01 -4.56 -15.06
C PHE A 35 -12.95 -3.37 -15.37
N PRO A 36 -13.19 -3.05 -16.65
CA PRO A 36 -13.95 -1.88 -17.07
C PRO A 36 -15.44 -1.94 -16.66
N ASP A 37 -15.96 -3.14 -16.38
CA ASP A 37 -17.35 -3.38 -15.98
C ASP A 37 -17.63 -3.05 -14.50
N ILE A 38 -16.60 -2.76 -13.69
CA ILE A 38 -16.79 -2.35 -12.30
C ILE A 38 -17.57 -1.02 -12.28
N PRO A 39 -18.74 -0.95 -11.62
CA PRO A 39 -19.48 0.30 -11.50
C PRO A 39 -18.73 1.33 -10.66
N GLU A 40 -18.89 2.62 -10.99
CA GLU A 40 -18.18 3.71 -10.31
C GLU A 40 -18.52 3.82 -8.81
N ASP A 41 -19.76 3.50 -8.44
CA ASP A 41 -20.20 3.49 -7.04
C ASP A 41 -19.59 2.34 -6.21
N ARG A 42 -18.82 1.45 -6.84
CA ARG A 42 -18.00 0.41 -6.19
C ARG A 42 -16.55 0.85 -5.97
N ILE A 43 -16.22 2.09 -6.31
CA ILE A 43 -14.91 2.70 -6.08
C ILE A 43 -15.10 3.91 -5.16
N ILE A 44 -14.43 3.90 -4.01
CA ILE A 44 -14.49 4.99 -3.04
C ILE A 44 -13.11 5.61 -2.88
N TRP A 45 -13.01 6.90 -3.17
CA TRP A 45 -11.82 7.69 -2.94
C TRP A 45 -11.91 8.43 -1.60
N LEU A 46 -10.92 8.24 -0.75
CA LEU A 46 -10.80 8.90 0.56
C LEU A 46 -9.62 9.84 0.55
N ASP A 47 -9.82 11.08 0.97
CA ASP A 47 -8.75 12.02 1.23
C ASP A 47 -8.25 11.84 2.67
N CYS A 48 -7.17 11.07 2.81
CA CYS A 48 -6.43 10.82 4.03
C CYS A 48 -5.29 11.83 4.24
N GLY A 49 -5.38 13.04 3.66
CA GLY A 49 -4.53 14.17 3.99
C GLY A 49 -3.04 13.93 3.70
N ARG A 50 -2.23 13.84 4.76
CA ARG A 50 -0.77 13.65 4.67
C ARG A 50 -0.32 12.20 4.91
N SER A 51 -1.25 11.25 4.88
CA SER A 51 -0.98 9.82 5.14
C SER A 51 -0.55 9.54 6.59
N GLY A 52 -1.12 10.29 7.54
CA GLY A 52 -1.00 9.98 8.96
C GLY A 52 -1.89 8.79 9.36
N PRO A 53 -1.46 7.91 10.29
CA PRO A 53 -2.29 6.79 10.74
C PRO A 53 -3.68 7.21 11.26
N GLU A 54 -3.77 8.35 11.93
CA GLU A 54 -5.05 8.90 12.42
C GLU A 54 -6.00 9.30 11.27
N GLU A 55 -5.47 9.85 10.18
CA GLU A 55 -6.25 10.23 9.00
C GLU A 55 -6.82 8.98 8.33
N HIS A 56 -6.03 7.91 8.22
CA HIS A 56 -6.50 6.61 7.73
C HIS A 56 -7.58 6.01 8.64
N LEU A 57 -7.39 6.02 9.96
CA LEU A 57 -8.38 5.54 10.92
C LEU A 57 -9.72 6.28 10.77
N GLU A 58 -9.70 7.61 10.77
CA GLU A 58 -10.90 8.43 10.70
C GLU A 58 -11.67 8.17 9.40
N LYS A 59 -10.98 8.25 8.25
CA LYS A 59 -11.62 8.18 6.93
C LYS A 59 -12.10 6.78 6.62
N PHE A 60 -11.28 5.76 6.86
CA PHE A 60 -11.66 4.38 6.54
C PHE A 60 -12.75 3.84 7.46
N SER A 61 -12.76 4.21 8.75
CA SER A 61 -13.78 3.77 9.71
C SER A 61 -15.19 4.11 9.24
N SER A 62 -15.39 5.31 8.67
CA SER A 62 -16.70 5.73 8.14
C SER A 62 -17.18 4.84 6.99
N VAL A 63 -16.28 4.50 6.05
CA VAL A 63 -16.59 3.60 4.93
C VAL A 63 -16.88 2.19 5.43
N LEU A 64 -16.03 1.69 6.33
CA LEU A 64 -16.20 0.36 6.89
C LEU A 64 -17.57 0.23 7.56
N GLN A 65 -17.97 1.17 8.42
CA GLN A 65 -19.29 1.10 9.09
C GLN A 65 -20.46 1.19 8.10
N ALA A 66 -20.33 1.97 7.03
CA ALA A 66 -21.37 2.10 6.03
C ALA A 66 -21.56 0.83 5.18
N HIS A 67 -20.50 0.03 5.01
CA HIS A 67 -20.47 -1.03 4.01
C HIS A 67 -20.24 -2.45 4.56
N LYS A 68 -19.77 -2.62 5.80
CA LYS A 68 -19.41 -3.92 6.41
C LYS A 68 -20.49 -5.00 6.37
N ASP A 69 -21.76 -4.61 6.34
CA ASP A 69 -22.89 -5.56 6.34
C ASP A 69 -23.38 -5.90 4.92
N SER A 70 -22.81 -5.27 3.88
CA SER A 70 -23.22 -5.39 2.48
C SER A 70 -22.08 -5.72 1.51
N VAL A 71 -20.84 -5.65 1.98
CA VAL A 71 -19.62 -5.87 1.19
C VAL A 71 -18.88 -7.06 1.78
N ASP A 72 -18.77 -8.11 0.96
CA ASP A 72 -18.01 -9.30 1.29
C ASP A 72 -16.54 -9.12 0.90
N TYR A 73 -16.24 -8.50 -0.25
CA TYR A 73 -14.89 -8.41 -0.80
C TYR A 73 -14.36 -6.99 -0.84
N TRP A 74 -13.17 -6.79 -0.31
CA TRP A 74 -12.52 -5.49 -0.16
C TRP A 74 -11.20 -5.49 -0.92
N LEU A 75 -11.07 -4.59 -1.90
CA LEU A 75 -9.78 -4.17 -2.42
C LEU A 75 -9.45 -2.82 -1.78
N ILE A 76 -8.23 -2.63 -1.29
CA ILE A 76 -7.82 -1.41 -0.60
C ILE A 76 -6.47 -0.96 -1.14
N SER A 77 -6.33 0.32 -1.47
CA SER A 77 -5.05 0.94 -1.85
C SER A 77 -4.80 2.18 -1.01
N GLY A 78 -3.74 2.22 -0.22
CA GLY A 78 -3.29 3.44 0.47
C GLY A 78 -2.14 4.15 -0.25
N GLY A 79 -1.39 3.45 -1.11
CA GLY A 79 -0.25 4.01 -1.86
C GLY A 79 0.97 4.34 -0.97
N GLY A 80 0.91 4.01 0.31
CA GLY A 80 1.90 4.30 1.34
C GLY A 80 1.69 3.45 2.60
N ALA A 81 2.81 3.02 3.17
CA ALA A 81 2.89 2.08 4.30
C ALA A 81 1.93 2.38 5.48
N SER A 82 1.73 3.67 5.80
CA SER A 82 0.98 4.14 6.97
C SER A 82 -0.48 3.70 7.04
N ALA A 83 -1.09 3.35 5.91
CA ALA A 83 -2.49 2.90 5.87
C ALA A 83 -2.67 1.48 6.44
N THR A 84 -1.63 0.64 6.37
CA THR A 84 -1.75 -0.81 6.60
C THR A 84 -2.24 -1.14 8.00
N VAL A 85 -1.50 -0.69 9.01
CA VAL A 85 -1.81 -0.99 10.42
C VAL A 85 -3.21 -0.51 10.83
N PRO A 86 -3.60 0.76 10.60
CA PRO A 86 -4.93 1.23 11.00
C PRO A 86 -6.07 0.53 10.25
N THR A 87 -5.90 0.28 8.94
CA THR A 87 -6.92 -0.42 8.12
C THR A 87 -7.16 -1.83 8.62
N MET A 88 -6.08 -2.60 8.81
CA MET A 88 -6.16 -3.99 9.28
C MET A 88 -6.72 -4.06 10.70
N THR A 89 -6.40 -3.09 11.55
CA THR A 89 -6.97 -3.00 12.91
C THR A 89 -8.49 -2.83 12.85
N LEU A 90 -8.99 -1.86 12.06
CA LEU A 90 -10.44 -1.62 11.92
C LEU A 90 -11.18 -2.83 11.34
N LEU A 91 -10.60 -3.50 10.34
CA LEU A 91 -11.18 -4.71 9.74
C LEU A 91 -11.29 -5.86 10.76
N LYS A 92 -10.26 -6.07 11.59
CA LYS A 92 -10.29 -7.06 12.68
C LYS A 92 -11.37 -6.72 13.71
N GLU A 93 -11.44 -5.46 14.15
CA GLU A 93 -12.44 -5.01 15.12
C GLU A 93 -13.88 -5.17 14.58
N ALA A 94 -14.07 -5.01 13.28
CA ALA A 94 -15.33 -5.24 12.59
C ALA A 94 -15.64 -6.73 12.32
N ASN A 95 -14.75 -7.65 12.70
CA ASN A 95 -14.86 -9.10 12.43
C ASN A 95 -14.94 -9.43 10.92
N ILE A 96 -14.27 -8.66 10.08
CA ILE A 96 -14.12 -9.01 8.65
C ILE A 96 -13.15 -10.17 8.52
N ASP A 97 -13.47 -11.13 7.65
CA ASP A 97 -12.55 -12.24 7.30
C ASP A 97 -11.39 -11.74 6.42
N ILE A 98 -10.39 -11.13 7.06
CA ILE A 98 -9.26 -10.50 6.36
C ILE A 98 -8.59 -11.47 5.38
N ARG A 99 -8.38 -12.72 5.80
CA ARG A 99 -7.67 -13.73 5.03
C ARG A 99 -8.32 -13.96 3.65
N ASN A 100 -9.63 -14.14 3.64
CA ASN A 100 -10.34 -14.56 2.43
C ASN A 100 -10.93 -13.38 1.65
N ASN A 101 -11.26 -12.30 2.35
CA ASN A 101 -12.12 -11.25 1.80
C ASN A 101 -11.42 -9.90 1.58
N VAL A 102 -10.18 -9.73 2.06
CA VAL A 102 -9.46 -8.45 1.96
C VAL A 102 -8.21 -8.60 1.11
N ARG A 103 -8.00 -7.66 0.18
CA ARG A 103 -6.76 -7.47 -0.56
C ARG A 103 -6.33 -6.02 -0.41
N MET A 104 -5.17 -5.80 0.19
CA MET A 104 -4.58 -4.49 0.37
C MET A 104 -3.30 -4.40 -0.46
N ILE A 105 -3.22 -3.36 -1.29
CA ILE A 105 -2.06 -3.08 -2.15
C ILE A 105 -1.34 -1.83 -1.65
N GLU A 106 -0.04 -1.95 -1.42
CA GLU A 106 0.74 -0.88 -0.79
C GLU A 106 2.15 -0.69 -1.35
N CYS A 107 2.71 0.49 -1.04
CA CYS A 107 4.12 0.77 -1.16
C CYS A 107 4.72 0.89 0.24
N TYR A 108 5.44 -0.13 0.68
CA TYR A 108 5.96 -0.23 2.04
C TYR A 108 7.30 0.51 2.18
N SER A 109 7.37 1.46 3.11
CA SER A 109 8.52 2.33 3.35
C SER A 109 8.88 2.47 4.84
N THR A 110 8.14 1.79 5.72
CA THR A 110 8.33 1.80 7.17
C THR A 110 8.25 0.35 7.69
N PRO A 111 8.80 0.05 8.89
CA PRO A 111 8.85 -1.31 9.41
C PRO A 111 7.48 -1.86 9.83
N ASP A 112 6.57 -1.01 10.30
CA ASP A 112 5.34 -1.45 10.99
C ASP A 112 4.46 -2.41 10.17
N PRO A 113 4.23 -2.20 8.86
CA PRO A 113 3.46 -3.16 8.06
C PRO A 113 4.12 -4.53 7.95
N TYR A 114 5.45 -4.59 7.83
CA TYR A 114 6.18 -5.87 7.77
C TYR A 114 6.05 -6.62 9.09
N LEU A 115 6.25 -5.92 10.21
CA LEU A 115 6.10 -6.49 11.55
C LEU A 115 4.69 -7.05 11.74
N LEU A 116 3.66 -6.29 11.34
CA LEU A 116 2.29 -6.77 11.42
C LEU A 116 2.03 -8.02 10.55
N MET A 117 2.58 -8.07 9.33
CA MET A 117 2.48 -9.25 8.47
C MET A 117 3.22 -10.47 9.05
N LEU A 118 4.36 -10.26 9.71
CA LEU A 118 5.11 -11.34 10.36
C LEU A 118 4.40 -11.87 11.62
N GLU A 119 3.71 -11.00 12.34
CA GLU A 119 2.97 -11.34 13.56
C GLU A 119 1.61 -12.00 13.25
N ASP A 120 0.96 -11.61 12.16
CA ASP A 120 -0.40 -12.04 11.83
C ASP A 120 -0.51 -12.69 10.43
N PRO A 121 -0.67 -14.03 10.36
CA PRO A 121 -0.79 -14.76 9.10
C PRO A 121 -2.01 -14.42 8.24
N ASP A 122 -3.09 -13.89 8.83
CA ASP A 122 -4.26 -13.47 8.04
C ASP A 122 -4.00 -12.13 7.39
N VAL A 123 -3.32 -11.21 8.09
CA VAL A 123 -2.82 -9.96 7.50
C VAL A 123 -1.80 -10.24 6.41
N ALA A 124 -0.85 -11.16 6.62
CA ALA A 124 0.15 -11.54 5.62
C ALA A 124 -0.48 -11.99 4.29
N LYS A 125 -1.63 -12.67 4.34
CA LYS A 125 -2.38 -13.12 3.16
C LYS A 125 -3.19 -12.04 2.47
N ALA A 126 -3.58 -11.01 3.21
CA ALA A 126 -4.34 -9.90 2.66
C ALA A 126 -3.46 -8.83 2.03
N ASN A 127 -2.18 -8.76 2.40
CA ASN A 127 -1.30 -7.64 2.07
C ASN A 127 -0.30 -7.97 0.97
N TYR A 128 -0.29 -7.10 -0.04
CA TYR A 128 0.56 -7.20 -1.22
C TYR A 128 1.16 -5.83 -1.48
N GLY A 129 2.40 -5.79 -1.98
CA GLY A 129 2.96 -4.50 -2.30
C GLY A 129 4.38 -4.54 -2.77
N VAL A 130 4.96 -3.35 -2.81
CA VAL A 130 6.36 -3.14 -3.17
C VAL A 130 7.12 -2.58 -1.97
N GLY A 131 8.25 -3.21 -1.64
CA GLY A 131 9.14 -2.80 -0.58
C GLY A 131 10.13 -1.76 -1.09
N LEU A 132 10.08 -0.56 -0.52
CA LEU A 132 11.15 0.42 -0.68
C LEU A 132 12.31 0.02 0.22
N VAL A 133 13.53 0.18 -0.29
CA VAL A 133 14.79 -0.17 0.38
C VAL A 133 15.49 1.09 0.89
N PRO A 134 15.14 1.60 2.10
CA PRO A 134 15.52 2.95 2.50
C PRO A 134 17.03 3.07 2.75
N TYR A 135 17.62 2.05 3.38
CA TYR A 135 19.05 2.02 3.67
C TYR A 135 19.91 1.95 2.40
N PRO A 136 19.71 0.98 1.47
CA PRO A 136 20.40 0.99 0.18
C PRO A 136 20.21 2.27 -0.62
N SER A 137 19.02 2.89 -0.58
CA SER A 137 18.77 4.18 -1.23
C SER A 137 19.65 5.29 -0.65
N GLY A 138 19.85 5.32 0.67
CA GLY A 138 20.75 6.28 1.32
C GLY A 138 22.21 6.07 0.93
N VAL A 139 22.67 4.82 0.90
CA VAL A 139 24.04 4.47 0.47
C VAL A 139 24.27 4.90 -0.99
N GLY A 140 23.37 4.53 -1.90
CA GLY A 140 23.51 4.86 -3.33
C GLY A 140 23.57 6.36 -3.59
N MET A 141 22.83 7.18 -2.84
CA MET A 141 22.92 8.64 -2.95
C MET A 141 24.31 9.18 -2.59
N ILE A 142 24.96 8.63 -1.56
CA ILE A 142 26.32 9.02 -1.20
C ILE A 142 27.33 8.57 -2.26
N GLU A 143 27.14 7.39 -2.84
CA GLU A 143 28.01 6.88 -3.91
C GLU A 143 27.94 7.73 -5.18
N ILE A 144 26.74 8.14 -5.58
CA ILE A 144 26.53 9.06 -6.71
C ILE A 144 27.20 10.41 -6.44
N LEU A 145 27.06 10.95 -5.23
CA LEU A 145 27.72 12.20 -4.86
C LEU A 145 29.25 12.07 -4.88
N ARG A 146 29.79 10.95 -4.39
CA ARG A 146 31.23 10.66 -4.46
C ARG A 146 31.72 10.65 -5.90
N ASP A 147 31.03 9.95 -6.80
CA ASP A 147 31.42 9.85 -8.21
C ASP A 147 31.35 11.21 -8.93
N LEU A 148 30.35 12.03 -8.61
CA LEU A 148 30.29 13.42 -9.09
C LEU A 148 31.53 14.21 -8.64
N PHE A 149 31.93 14.12 -7.37
CA PHE A 149 33.07 14.88 -6.85
C PHE A 149 34.44 14.38 -7.31
N GLU A 150 34.62 13.06 -7.43
CA GLU A 150 35.89 12.45 -7.82
C GLU A 150 36.10 12.47 -9.33
N ASN A 151 35.05 12.20 -10.10
CA ASN A 151 35.14 11.93 -11.55
C ASN A 151 34.37 12.93 -12.41
N GLY A 152 33.55 13.81 -11.82
CA GLY A 152 32.73 14.76 -12.57
C GLY A 152 31.53 14.12 -13.28
N THR A 153 31.16 12.88 -12.93
CA THR A 153 30.03 12.18 -13.55
C THR A 153 28.72 12.90 -13.22
N PRO A 154 27.91 13.28 -14.23
CA PRO A 154 26.61 13.89 -13.98
C PRO A 154 25.67 12.97 -13.20
N ILE A 155 24.93 13.53 -12.24
CA ILE A 155 23.90 12.80 -11.49
C ILE A 155 22.79 12.37 -12.46
N PRO A 156 22.45 11.08 -12.55
CA PRO A 156 21.38 10.61 -13.40
C PRO A 156 20.01 11.11 -12.91
N ALA A 157 19.12 11.44 -13.84
CA ALA A 157 17.75 11.85 -13.50
C ALA A 157 16.88 10.69 -12.97
N PHE A 158 17.31 9.44 -13.18
CA PHE A 158 16.60 8.24 -12.76
C PHE A 158 17.58 7.06 -12.64
N THR A 159 17.49 6.31 -11.54
CA THR A 159 18.28 5.08 -11.33
C THR A 159 17.43 3.81 -11.31
N GLY A 160 16.09 3.94 -11.39
CA GLY A 160 15.18 2.83 -11.16
C GLY A 160 15.18 2.35 -9.70
N TYR A 161 14.06 1.80 -9.28
CA TYR A 161 14.00 0.93 -8.10
C TYR A 161 13.74 -0.49 -8.59
N GLU A 162 14.40 -1.46 -7.97
CA GLU A 162 13.99 -2.85 -8.13
C GLU A 162 12.59 -3.04 -7.55
N LEU A 163 11.76 -3.83 -8.24
CA LEU A 163 10.40 -4.13 -7.82
C LEU A 163 10.43 -5.24 -6.76
N ASN A 164 10.67 -4.87 -5.50
CA ASN A 164 10.72 -5.84 -4.40
C ASN A 164 9.30 -6.23 -3.96
N ILE A 165 8.81 -7.38 -4.44
CA ILE A 165 7.45 -7.83 -4.13
C ILE A 165 7.36 -8.31 -2.67
N ILE A 166 6.43 -7.73 -1.92
CA ILE A 166 6.11 -8.08 -0.54
C ILE A 166 4.76 -8.77 -0.50
N LYS A 167 4.75 -10.01 -0.02
CA LYS A 167 3.56 -10.84 0.24
C LYS A 167 3.89 -11.91 1.28
N GLU A 168 2.92 -12.74 1.65
CA GLU A 168 3.03 -13.78 2.70
C GLU A 168 4.36 -14.56 2.71
N ASP A 169 4.86 -15.01 1.57
CA ASP A 169 6.07 -15.86 1.47
C ASP A 169 7.37 -15.09 1.22
N THR A 170 7.32 -13.77 0.97
CA THR A 170 8.51 -12.94 0.72
C THR A 170 8.77 -11.90 1.80
N VAL A 171 7.79 -11.62 2.67
CA VAL A 171 7.89 -10.55 3.67
C VAL A 171 9.02 -10.78 4.67
N GLU A 172 9.24 -12.01 5.10
CA GLU A 172 10.33 -12.35 6.04
C GLU A 172 11.71 -12.17 5.40
N GLU A 173 11.90 -12.69 4.18
CA GLU A 173 13.15 -12.53 3.45
C GLU A 173 13.47 -11.06 3.21
N PHE A 174 12.47 -10.28 2.74
CA PHE A 174 12.66 -8.85 2.51
C PHE A 174 12.99 -8.10 3.80
N TYR A 175 12.22 -8.33 4.87
CA TYR A 175 12.44 -7.66 6.16
C TYR A 175 13.85 -7.95 6.67
N ASN A 176 14.25 -9.22 6.70
CA ASN A 176 15.58 -9.62 7.18
C ASN A 176 16.72 -9.09 6.32
N THR A 177 16.49 -8.87 5.02
CA THR A 177 17.54 -8.42 4.09
C THR A 177 17.74 -6.91 4.09
N TYR A 178 16.64 -6.14 4.20
CA TYR A 178 16.66 -4.71 3.91
C TYR A 178 16.20 -3.81 5.06
N ILE A 179 15.57 -4.37 6.09
CA ILE A 179 14.92 -3.61 7.16
C ILE A 179 15.46 -3.98 8.55
N ALA A 180 15.67 -5.26 8.83
CA ALA A 180 16.31 -5.72 10.06
C ALA A 180 17.80 -5.35 10.06
N ASP A 181 18.29 -4.87 11.20
CA ASP A 181 19.65 -4.34 11.39
C ASP A 181 20.78 -5.32 11.01
#